data_AF-A0A2S5WNN9-F1
#
_entry.id   AF-A0A2S5WNN9-F1
#
_cell.length_a   1.000
_cell.length_b   1.000
_cell.length_c   1.000
_cell.angle_alpha   90.00
_cell.angle_beta   90.00
_cell.angle_gamma   90.00
#
_symmetry.space_group_name_H-M   'P 1'
#
loop_
_entity.id
_entity.type
_entity.pdbx_description
1 polymer ?
#
loop_
_entity_poly.entity_id
_entity_poly.type
_entity_poly.pdbx_seq_one_letter_code
_entity_poly.pdbx_strand_id
1 'polypeptide(L)'
;MLRFTLRRLFVSIFILLGALFIVYNLVAISKDPLADILESTAPNKEQLIAARVELLQLDVPAPARFFLWLGGILGFFIPTFDDPNGLFGFLGNNFSMGVNIANQDVGPLIASAVGQTLQLVTAATLIAVVIGVAVGVTTALRQYSGYDYTVTFLSFLTYSLPIFFVAVLLKQYMAIGFNDFLQDPEIPIPLLVLIGVIMGFIFMSIIGGPAKTRATVFGAGAVGTIAILFGMELLDWFRNPGLGTVLIIVLGLATVLLTAALTVGLSHRRNLIVTGAVAVVGGALWYPLQFAMTNEIGAWFPIALIVVFTVIAWFVGKYFGGLDKRNVASNAAIVGFVVSLLLVIDRVMQTWSGYYDQTGGRPIATVGASSPQLGSDPSIWLQMLDGFTHLLLPTIAIMVISIASYSRYSRSSLLEIMNQDYVRTARAKGLPERTVVMRHALRNSLIPITTIVAADVGAIISGAIVTEQIFGWRAMGSIFSESLRNVDLNPLMGYILVTAALTVIFNLIADILYSVLDPRIRLS
;
A
#
# COMPACT_ATOMS: atom_id res chain seq x y z
N MET A 1 30.49 9.69 -3.69
CA MET A 1 29.17 9.71 -3.01
C MET A 1 28.84 11.07 -2.40
N LEU A 2 29.42 11.47 -1.25
CA LEU A 2 29.04 12.72 -0.58
C LEU A 2 29.11 13.95 -1.49
N ARG A 3 30.19 14.13 -2.26
CA ARG A 3 30.33 15.26 -3.22
C ARG A 3 29.28 15.24 -4.33
N PHE A 4 28.96 14.08 -4.88
CA PHE A 4 27.93 13.91 -5.91
C PHE A 4 26.55 14.25 -5.35
N THR A 5 26.21 13.67 -4.18
CA THR A 5 24.95 13.93 -3.47
C THR A 5 24.81 15.40 -3.11
N LEU A 6 25.85 16.05 -2.57
CA LEU A 6 25.84 17.47 -2.23
C LEU A 6 25.67 18.35 -3.47
N ARG A 7 26.38 18.07 -4.57
CA ARG A 7 26.22 18.81 -5.82
C ARG A 7 24.80 18.68 -6.36
N ARG A 8 24.24 17.47 -6.36
CA ARG A 8 22.88 17.22 -6.82
C ARG A 8 21.86 17.94 -5.94
N LEU A 9 21.98 17.84 -4.63
CA LEU A 9 21.09 18.49 -3.67
C LEU A 9 21.14 20.02 -3.81
N PHE A 10 22.33 20.59 -3.96
CA PHE A 10 22.51 22.01 -4.22
C PHE A 10 21.79 22.43 -5.51
N VAL A 11 22.04 21.76 -6.64
CA VAL A 11 21.38 22.06 -7.92
C VAL A 11 19.85 21.92 -7.80
N SER A 12 19.36 20.87 -7.15
CA SER A 12 17.93 20.66 -6.93
C SER A 12 17.28 21.79 -6.12
N ILE A 13 17.96 22.34 -5.11
CA ILE A 13 17.43 23.46 -4.32
C ILE A 13 17.27 24.72 -5.19
N PHE A 14 18.26 25.05 -6.05
CA PHE A 14 18.14 26.22 -6.92
C PHE A 14 17.04 26.03 -7.97
N ILE A 15 16.92 24.84 -8.55
CA ILE A 15 15.84 24.51 -9.49
C ILE A 15 14.48 24.63 -8.78
N LEU A 16 14.36 24.09 -7.57
CA LEU A 16 13.16 24.16 -6.74
C LEU A 16 12.76 25.62 -6.46
N LEU A 17 13.69 26.45 -5.98
CA LEU A 17 13.42 27.85 -5.67
C LEU A 17 12.99 28.63 -6.92
N GLY A 18 13.67 28.41 -8.06
CA GLY A 18 13.30 29.01 -9.33
C GLY A 18 11.91 28.56 -9.79
N ALA A 19 11.60 27.27 -9.71
CA ALA A 19 10.30 26.73 -10.05
C ALA A 19 9.19 27.27 -9.15
N LEU A 20 9.40 27.30 -7.83
CA LEU A 20 8.46 27.86 -6.87
C LEU A 20 8.20 29.35 -7.16
N PHE A 21 9.24 30.14 -7.41
CA PHE A 21 9.09 31.55 -7.75
C PHE A 21 8.26 31.76 -9.02
N ILE A 22 8.56 31.01 -10.09
CA ILE A 22 7.83 31.11 -11.36
C ILE A 22 6.37 30.70 -11.15
N VAL A 23 6.10 29.56 -10.51
CA VAL A 23 4.73 29.07 -10.31
C VAL A 23 3.93 30.02 -9.42
N TYR A 24 4.53 30.55 -8.34
CA TYR A 24 3.88 31.52 -7.47
C TYR A 24 3.35 32.72 -8.27
N ASN A 25 4.22 33.32 -9.10
CA ASN A 25 3.86 34.49 -9.88
C ASN A 25 2.83 34.16 -10.97
N LEU A 26 2.98 33.02 -11.66
CA LEU A 26 2.01 32.60 -12.67
C LEU A 26 0.61 32.40 -12.08
N VAL A 27 0.51 31.77 -10.91
CA VAL A 27 -0.78 31.52 -10.26
C VAL A 27 -1.36 32.82 -9.72
N ALA A 28 -0.53 33.68 -9.11
CA ALA A 28 -0.97 34.97 -8.59
C ALA A 28 -1.53 35.90 -9.68
N ILE A 29 -1.08 35.76 -10.93
CA ILE A 29 -1.57 36.53 -12.08
C ILE A 29 -2.76 35.84 -12.76
N SER A 30 -2.95 34.54 -12.55
CA SER A 30 -3.91 33.74 -13.32
C SER A 30 -5.38 34.12 -13.09
N LYS A 31 -5.76 34.46 -11.84
CA LYS A 31 -7.14 34.78 -11.46
C LYS A 31 -7.14 35.59 -10.14
N ASP A 32 -8.14 36.45 -9.99
CA ASP A 32 -8.31 37.28 -8.79
C ASP A 32 -8.79 36.43 -7.60
N PRO A 33 -8.03 36.38 -6.48
CA PRO A 33 -8.43 35.65 -5.26
C PRO A 33 -9.62 36.27 -4.51
N LEU A 34 -10.10 37.45 -4.93
CA LEU A 34 -11.28 38.12 -4.37
C LEU A 34 -12.55 37.92 -5.23
N ALA A 35 -12.45 37.24 -6.37
CA ALA A 35 -13.55 37.12 -7.32
C ALA A 35 -14.86 36.59 -6.70
N ASP A 36 -14.77 35.62 -5.79
CA ASP A 36 -15.92 35.05 -5.07
C ASP A 36 -16.65 36.09 -4.19
N ILE A 37 -15.90 36.95 -3.50
CA ILE A 37 -16.46 38.03 -2.67
C ILE A 37 -16.98 39.15 -3.56
N LEU A 38 -16.31 39.45 -4.67
CA LEU A 38 -16.73 40.48 -5.63
C LEU A 38 -18.07 40.16 -6.31
N GLU A 39 -18.41 38.88 -6.47
CA GLU A 39 -19.71 38.44 -6.99
C GLU A 39 -20.81 38.36 -5.91
N SER A 40 -20.44 38.37 -4.63
CA SER A 40 -21.38 38.29 -3.51
C SER A 40 -22.20 39.58 -3.33
N THR A 41 -23.47 39.42 -2.94
CA THR A 41 -24.42 40.49 -2.59
C THR A 41 -24.52 40.74 -1.08
N ALA A 42 -23.60 40.16 -0.29
CA ALA A 42 -23.65 40.29 1.16
C ALA A 42 -23.43 41.74 1.63
N PRO A 43 -24.16 42.22 2.66
CA PRO A 43 -24.05 43.61 3.14
C PRO A 43 -22.68 43.92 3.77
N ASN A 44 -21.94 42.91 4.22
CA ASN A 44 -20.59 43.02 4.79
C ASN A 44 -19.45 42.76 3.77
N LYS A 45 -19.75 42.84 2.46
CA LYS A 45 -18.80 42.58 1.37
C LYS A 45 -17.48 43.34 1.51
N GLU A 46 -17.52 44.63 1.77
CA GLU A 46 -16.30 45.45 1.89
C GLU A 46 -15.41 45.01 3.05
N GLN A 47 -16.02 44.60 4.18
CA GLN A 47 -15.29 44.06 5.32
C GLN A 47 -14.64 42.72 4.99
N LEU A 48 -15.33 41.85 4.24
CA LEU A 48 -14.79 40.57 3.80
C LEU A 48 -13.61 40.74 2.82
N ILE A 49 -13.68 41.74 1.92
CA ILE A 49 -12.58 42.09 1.02
C ILE A 49 -11.37 42.56 1.84
N ALA A 50 -11.56 43.52 2.73
CA ALA A 50 -10.47 44.05 3.57
C ALA A 50 -9.82 42.94 4.41
N ALA A 51 -10.62 42.09 5.05
CA ALA A 51 -10.12 40.97 5.83
C ALA A 51 -9.32 39.97 5.00
N ARG A 52 -9.76 39.65 3.76
CA ARG A 52 -9.01 38.73 2.88
C ARG A 52 -7.74 39.35 2.31
N VAL A 53 -7.76 40.64 2.00
CA VAL A 53 -6.57 41.38 1.57
C VAL A 53 -5.50 41.37 2.65
N GLU A 54 -5.88 41.63 3.91
CA GLU A 54 -4.96 41.60 5.04
C GLU A 54 -4.46 40.17 5.33
N LEU A 55 -5.37 39.19 5.35
CA LEU A 55 -5.05 37.79 5.66
C LEU A 55 -4.07 37.16 4.67
N LEU A 56 -4.20 37.48 3.38
CA LEU A 56 -3.34 36.93 2.31
C LEU A 56 -2.26 37.92 1.83
N GLN A 57 -2.13 39.09 2.46
CA GLN A 57 -1.21 40.16 2.07
C GLN A 57 -1.35 40.54 0.58
N LEU A 58 -2.59 40.70 0.11
CA LEU A 58 -2.89 40.99 -1.31
C LEU A 58 -2.48 42.40 -1.74
N ASP A 59 -2.19 43.28 -0.78
CA ASP A 59 -1.65 44.63 -0.96
C ASP A 59 -0.19 44.63 -1.44
N VAL A 60 0.56 43.54 -1.20
CA VAL A 60 1.95 43.39 -1.62
C VAL A 60 2.03 42.78 -3.03
N PRO A 61 2.86 43.33 -3.95
CA PRO A 61 3.08 42.74 -5.26
C PRO A 61 3.52 41.28 -5.18
N ALA A 62 2.98 40.42 -6.07
CA ALA A 62 3.21 38.98 -6.03
C ALA A 62 4.70 38.56 -5.94
N PRO A 63 5.67 39.19 -6.64
CA PRO A 63 7.08 38.85 -6.48
C PRO A 63 7.61 39.08 -5.07
N ALA A 64 7.20 40.18 -4.40
CA ALA A 64 7.62 40.47 -3.03
C ALA A 64 6.90 39.56 -2.02
N ARG A 65 5.62 39.27 -2.27
CA ARG A 65 4.82 38.34 -1.45
C ARG A 65 5.38 36.92 -1.43
N PHE A 66 5.98 36.46 -2.54
CA PHE A 66 6.72 35.20 -2.56
C PHE A 66 7.87 35.18 -1.56
N PHE A 67 8.65 36.26 -1.45
CA PHE A 67 9.76 36.31 -0.50
C PHE A 67 9.30 36.39 0.95
N LEU A 68 8.14 37.00 1.22
CA LEU A 68 7.51 36.96 2.55
C LEU A 68 7.07 35.53 2.90
N TRP A 69 6.41 34.84 1.98
CA TRP A 69 6.04 33.43 2.14
C TRP A 69 7.26 32.52 2.33
N LEU A 70 8.31 32.70 1.52
CA LEU A 70 9.58 31.99 1.66
C LEU A 70 10.27 32.30 2.99
N GLY A 71 10.17 33.54 3.47
CA GLY A 71 10.64 33.94 4.81
C GLY A 71 9.94 33.17 5.92
N GLY A 72 8.63 32.93 5.80
CA GLY A 72 7.86 32.08 6.73
C GLY A 72 8.34 30.63 6.77
N ILE A 73 8.69 30.06 5.60
CA ILE A 73 9.26 28.70 5.50
C ILE A 73 10.67 28.64 6.10
N LEU A 74 11.49 29.65 5.79
CA LEU A 74 12.86 29.74 6.28
C LEU A 74 12.93 30.19 7.76
N GLY A 75 11.81 30.58 8.36
CA GLY A 75 11.68 30.92 9.78
C GLY A 75 12.16 29.82 10.73
N PHE A 76 12.17 28.57 10.27
CA PHE A 76 12.80 27.44 10.96
C PHE A 76 14.32 27.62 11.18
N PHE A 77 15.02 28.25 10.24
CA PHE A 77 16.47 28.48 10.29
C PHE A 77 16.84 29.81 10.97
N ILE A 78 15.85 30.62 11.35
CA ILE A 78 16.07 31.88 12.05
C ILE A 78 15.99 31.59 13.56
N PRO A 79 17.09 31.72 14.32
CA PRO A 79 17.08 31.44 15.75
C PRO A 79 16.10 32.39 16.44
N THR A 80 15.14 31.79 17.16
CA THR A 80 14.19 32.51 18.00
C THR A 80 14.70 32.38 19.43
N PHE A 81 15.28 33.45 19.98
CA PHE A 81 15.96 33.41 21.27
C PHE A 81 15.02 33.37 22.48
N ASP A 82 13.70 33.42 22.25
CA ASP A 82 12.66 33.49 23.29
C ASP A 82 11.85 32.19 23.49
N ASP A 83 12.15 31.08 22.80
CA ASP A 83 11.38 29.81 22.91
C ASP A 83 12.07 28.77 23.83
N PRO A 84 11.45 28.36 24.97
CA PRO A 84 11.98 27.34 25.87
C PRO A 84 12.05 25.91 25.30
N ASN A 85 11.34 25.63 24.20
CA ASN A 85 11.22 24.28 23.61
C ASN A 85 12.06 24.08 22.33
N GLY A 86 12.81 25.11 21.90
CA GLY A 86 13.69 25.01 20.74
C GLY A 86 14.80 23.99 20.98
N LEU A 87 14.81 22.91 20.19
CA LEU A 87 15.87 21.89 20.21
C LEU A 87 17.23 22.58 19.91
N PHE A 88 17.98 22.92 20.97
CA PHE A 88 19.28 23.62 21.00
C PHE A 88 19.32 25.14 20.77
N GLY A 89 18.20 25.87 20.73
CA GLY A 89 18.22 27.34 20.54
C GLY A 89 18.80 27.84 19.20
N PHE A 90 19.10 26.93 18.27
CA PHE A 90 19.62 27.21 16.92
C PHE A 90 18.56 27.03 15.81
N LEU A 91 17.42 26.39 16.13
CA LEU A 91 16.30 26.17 15.22
C LEU A 91 15.08 26.90 15.78
N GLY A 92 14.51 27.82 15.01
CA GLY A 92 13.32 28.59 15.38
C GLY A 92 12.04 27.78 15.25
N ASN A 93 11.02 28.12 16.03
CA ASN A 93 9.69 27.51 15.97
C ASN A 93 8.72 28.31 15.07
N ASN A 94 9.22 29.32 14.36
CA ASN A 94 8.43 30.21 13.50
C ASN A 94 8.23 29.66 12.09
N PHE A 95 8.13 28.34 11.94
CA PHE A 95 7.84 27.73 10.65
C PHE A 95 6.38 27.98 10.28
N SER A 96 6.13 28.73 9.22
CA SER A 96 4.78 28.96 8.70
C SER A 96 4.74 28.79 7.19
N MET A 97 3.79 27.99 6.71
CA MET A 97 3.45 27.91 5.28
C MET A 97 2.38 28.94 4.88
N GLY A 98 2.01 29.84 5.79
CA GLY A 98 0.89 30.76 5.66
C GLY A 98 -0.45 30.13 6.05
N VAL A 99 -1.51 30.93 5.92
CA VAL A 99 -2.90 30.50 6.13
C VAL A 99 -3.62 30.40 4.79
N ASN A 100 -4.61 29.52 4.72
CA ASN A 100 -5.48 29.38 3.55
C ASN A 100 -6.59 30.44 3.55
N ILE A 101 -7.38 30.48 2.48
CA ILE A 101 -8.53 31.41 2.32
C ILE A 101 -9.57 31.29 3.46
N ALA A 102 -9.64 30.13 4.13
CA ALA A 102 -10.52 29.84 5.25
C ALA A 102 -9.89 30.14 6.63
N ASN A 103 -8.75 30.84 6.68
CA ASN A 103 -8.00 31.16 7.90
C ASN A 103 -7.51 29.93 8.68
N GLN A 104 -7.18 28.85 7.97
CA GLN A 104 -6.60 27.63 8.53
C GLN A 104 -5.10 27.60 8.21
N ASP A 105 -4.29 27.20 9.19
CA ASP A 105 -2.86 27.02 9.00
C ASP A 105 -2.58 25.91 7.98
N VAL A 106 -1.76 26.23 6.98
CA VAL A 106 -1.39 25.33 5.89
C VAL A 106 -0.45 24.23 6.37
N GLY A 107 0.38 24.47 7.38
CA GLY A 107 1.36 23.49 7.87
C GLY A 107 0.71 22.15 8.28
N PRO A 108 -0.24 22.14 9.23
CA PRO A 108 -0.97 20.93 9.65
C PRO A 108 -1.81 20.30 8.52
N LEU A 109 -2.40 21.13 7.65
CA LEU A 109 -3.17 20.65 6.49
C LEU A 109 -2.28 19.85 5.53
N ILE A 110 -1.09 20.35 5.21
CA ILE A 110 -0.13 19.64 4.36
C ILE A 110 0.42 18.41 5.08
N ALA A 111 0.79 18.51 6.36
CA ALA A 111 1.36 17.38 7.12
C ALA A 111 0.41 16.17 7.16
N SER A 112 -0.88 16.40 7.44
CA SER A 112 -1.90 15.34 7.43
C SER A 112 -2.11 14.76 6.03
N ALA A 113 -2.20 15.61 5.00
CA ALA A 113 -2.37 15.18 3.62
C ALA A 113 -1.18 14.37 3.08
N VAL A 114 0.06 14.73 3.45
CA VAL A 114 1.28 13.98 3.13
C VAL A 114 1.23 12.59 3.74
N GLY A 115 0.82 12.46 5.01
CA GLY A 115 0.68 11.17 5.67
C GLY A 115 -0.26 10.23 4.93
N GLN A 116 -1.43 10.73 4.53
CA GLN A 116 -2.43 9.96 3.77
C GLN A 116 -1.92 9.55 2.38
N THR A 117 -1.28 10.48 1.67
CA THR A 117 -0.70 10.22 0.35
C THR A 117 0.40 9.16 0.46
N LEU A 118 1.33 9.30 1.39
CA LEU A 118 2.42 8.35 1.60
C LEU A 118 1.92 6.98 2.02
N GLN A 119 0.92 6.90 2.89
CA GLN A 119 0.31 5.63 3.30
C GLN A 119 -0.26 4.89 2.09
N LEU A 120 -1.06 5.59 1.27
CA LEU A 120 -1.68 5.02 0.06
C LEU A 120 -0.62 4.57 -0.95
N VAL A 121 0.31 5.47 -1.30
CA VAL A 121 1.34 5.20 -2.33
C VAL A 121 2.28 4.10 -1.89
N THR A 122 2.73 4.12 -0.64
CA THR A 122 3.67 3.12 -0.12
C THR A 122 3.02 1.75 -0.06
N ALA A 123 1.79 1.65 0.47
CA ALA A 123 1.08 0.38 0.55
C ALA A 123 0.85 -0.22 -0.85
N ALA A 124 0.33 0.56 -1.79
CA ALA A 124 0.09 0.11 -3.15
C ALA A 124 1.39 -0.30 -3.87
N THR A 125 2.45 0.49 -3.72
CA THR A 125 3.73 0.22 -4.40
C THR A 125 4.41 -1.02 -3.86
N LEU A 126 4.48 -1.19 -2.53
CA LEU A 126 5.11 -2.36 -1.93
C LEU A 126 4.42 -3.66 -2.38
N ILE A 127 3.09 -3.69 -2.32
CA ILE A 127 2.33 -4.86 -2.75
C ILE A 127 2.50 -5.08 -4.26
N ALA A 128 2.44 -4.02 -5.06
CA ALA A 128 2.61 -4.11 -6.51
C ALA A 128 4.00 -4.60 -6.92
N VAL A 129 5.06 -4.19 -6.23
CA VAL A 129 6.42 -4.67 -6.48
C VAL A 129 6.53 -6.15 -6.16
N VAL A 130 6.04 -6.58 -4.99
CA VAL A 130 6.11 -8.00 -4.59
C VAL A 130 5.36 -8.88 -5.57
N ILE A 131 4.10 -8.54 -5.88
CA ILE A 131 3.26 -9.32 -6.79
C ILE A 131 3.78 -9.20 -8.23
N GLY A 132 4.06 -7.98 -8.70
CA GLY A 132 4.55 -7.73 -10.05
C GLY A 132 5.86 -8.43 -10.36
N VAL A 133 6.85 -8.37 -9.46
CA VAL A 133 8.11 -9.10 -9.60
C VAL A 133 7.87 -10.61 -9.56
N ALA A 134 7.06 -11.12 -8.63
CA ALA A 134 6.77 -12.57 -8.57
C ALA A 134 6.12 -13.07 -9.87
N VAL A 135 5.15 -12.33 -10.40
CA VAL A 135 4.47 -12.62 -11.67
C VAL A 135 5.42 -12.49 -12.86
N GLY A 136 6.26 -11.45 -12.91
CA GLY A 136 7.26 -11.26 -13.97
C GLY A 136 8.33 -12.36 -14.00
N VAL A 137 8.81 -12.78 -12.83
CA VAL A 137 9.78 -13.88 -12.69
C VAL A 137 9.15 -15.20 -13.13
N THR A 138 7.95 -15.52 -12.64
CA THR A 138 7.28 -16.79 -12.95
C THR A 138 6.89 -16.90 -14.43
N THR A 139 6.48 -15.80 -15.07
CA THR A 139 6.21 -15.77 -16.52
C THR A 139 7.49 -15.91 -17.35
N ALA A 140 8.60 -15.27 -16.95
CA ALA A 140 9.90 -15.45 -17.61
C ALA A 140 10.42 -16.90 -17.49
N LEU A 141 10.26 -17.56 -16.35
CA LEU A 141 10.66 -18.96 -16.17
C LEU A 141 9.79 -19.94 -16.96
N ARG A 142 8.55 -19.56 -17.28
CA ARG A 142 7.59 -20.36 -18.05
C ARG A 142 7.31 -19.69 -19.39
N GLN A 143 8.36 -19.22 -20.05
CA GLN A 143 8.26 -18.53 -21.33
C GLN A 143 7.48 -19.36 -22.37
N TYR A 144 6.60 -18.70 -23.13
CA TYR A 144 5.74 -19.32 -24.15
C TYR A 144 4.71 -20.33 -23.62
N SER A 145 4.49 -20.37 -22.30
CA SER A 145 3.42 -21.18 -21.71
C SER A 145 2.07 -20.45 -21.74
N GLY A 146 0.97 -21.17 -21.53
CA GLY A 146 -0.36 -20.56 -21.37
C GLY A 146 -0.43 -19.56 -20.21
N TYR A 147 0.37 -19.78 -19.15
CA TYR A 147 0.53 -18.82 -18.06
C TYR A 147 1.14 -17.50 -18.54
N ASP A 148 2.23 -17.57 -19.32
CA ASP A 148 2.93 -16.41 -19.88
C ASP A 148 1.99 -15.59 -20.77
N TYR A 149 1.27 -16.24 -21.70
CA TYR A 149 0.32 -15.54 -22.57
C TYR A 149 -0.84 -14.91 -21.80
N THR A 150 -1.42 -15.61 -20.83
CA THR A 150 -2.57 -15.11 -20.04
C THR A 150 -2.17 -13.89 -19.21
N VAL A 151 -1.06 -13.99 -18.47
CA VAL A 151 -0.55 -12.89 -17.65
C VAL A 151 -0.11 -11.73 -18.52
N THR A 152 0.60 -11.98 -19.62
CA THR A 152 1.04 -10.92 -20.53
C THR A 152 -0.14 -10.17 -21.13
N PHE A 153 -1.20 -10.88 -21.55
CA PHE A 153 -2.43 -10.27 -22.03
C PHE A 153 -3.10 -9.42 -20.95
N LEU A 154 -3.27 -9.96 -19.74
CA LEU A 154 -3.90 -9.24 -18.63
C LEU A 154 -3.09 -8.00 -18.22
N SER A 155 -1.76 -8.12 -18.14
CA SER A 155 -0.87 -6.99 -17.86
C SER A 155 -0.96 -5.94 -18.96
N PHE A 156 -1.01 -6.30 -20.25
CA PHE A 156 -1.19 -5.31 -21.32
C PHE A 156 -2.56 -4.63 -21.26
N LEU A 157 -3.62 -5.40 -20.98
CA LEU A 157 -4.96 -4.86 -20.81
C LEU A 157 -4.97 -3.82 -19.71
N THR A 158 -4.51 -4.16 -18.50
CA THR A 158 -4.53 -3.24 -17.35
C THR A 158 -3.57 -2.07 -17.51
N TYR A 159 -2.42 -2.26 -18.16
CA TYR A 159 -1.49 -1.17 -18.47
C TYR A 159 -2.07 -0.16 -19.47
N SER A 160 -2.94 -0.61 -20.38
CA SER A 160 -3.57 0.27 -21.37
C SER A 160 -4.78 1.04 -20.83
N LEU A 161 -5.32 0.66 -19.66
CA LEU A 161 -6.47 1.32 -19.07
C LEU A 161 -6.04 2.57 -18.29
N PRO A 162 -6.70 3.72 -18.50
CA PRO A 162 -6.49 4.89 -17.67
C PRO A 162 -6.84 4.61 -16.19
N ILE A 163 -6.05 5.17 -15.26
CA ILE A 163 -6.29 4.99 -13.81
C ILE A 163 -7.69 5.42 -13.38
N PHE A 164 -8.22 6.53 -13.94
CA PHE A 164 -9.56 6.98 -13.59
C PHE A 164 -10.63 5.95 -13.98
N PHE A 165 -10.45 5.28 -15.11
CA PHE A 165 -11.40 4.27 -15.58
C PHE A 165 -11.40 3.08 -14.63
N VAL A 166 -10.21 2.55 -14.29
CA VAL A 166 -10.08 1.45 -13.32
C VAL A 166 -10.68 1.84 -11.96
N ALA A 167 -10.37 3.03 -11.45
CA ALA A 167 -10.89 3.52 -10.17
C ALA A 167 -12.42 3.65 -10.17
N VAL A 168 -13.02 4.17 -11.25
CA VAL A 168 -14.48 4.27 -11.40
C VAL A 168 -15.12 2.88 -11.47
N LEU A 169 -14.54 1.92 -12.21
CA LEU A 169 -15.05 0.55 -12.25
C LEU A 169 -14.99 -0.13 -10.88
N LEU A 170 -13.88 0.06 -10.14
CA LEU A 170 -13.75 -0.45 -8.78
C LEU A 170 -14.80 0.17 -7.87
N LYS A 171 -15.02 1.48 -7.95
CA LYS A 171 -16.07 2.16 -7.17
C LYS A 171 -17.47 1.63 -7.50
N GLN A 172 -17.78 1.45 -8.79
CA GLN A 172 -19.08 0.98 -9.24
C GLN A 172 -19.35 -0.48 -8.83
N TYR A 173 -18.42 -1.39 -9.09
CA TYR A 173 -18.67 -2.82 -8.90
C TYR A 173 -18.20 -3.35 -7.55
N MET A 174 -17.04 -2.92 -7.06
CA MET A 174 -16.46 -3.44 -5.82
C MET A 174 -16.90 -2.64 -4.58
N ALA A 175 -17.37 -1.41 -4.72
CA ALA A 175 -17.95 -0.63 -3.63
C ALA A 175 -19.48 -0.66 -3.68
N ILE A 176 -20.07 0.00 -4.67
CA ILE A 176 -21.53 0.17 -4.74
C ILE A 176 -22.20 -1.18 -4.95
N GLY A 177 -21.81 -1.91 -6.00
CA GLY A 177 -22.37 -3.23 -6.29
C GLY A 177 -22.18 -4.25 -5.17
N PHE A 178 -21.01 -4.27 -4.52
CA PHE A 178 -20.77 -5.16 -3.39
C PHE A 178 -21.58 -4.77 -2.14
N ASN A 179 -21.68 -3.48 -1.82
CA ASN A 179 -22.52 -3.02 -0.71
C ASN A 179 -24.01 -3.34 -0.94
N ASP A 180 -24.50 -3.22 -2.18
CA ASP A 180 -25.87 -3.59 -2.52
C ASP A 180 -26.05 -5.12 -2.41
N PHE A 181 -25.06 -5.92 -2.84
CA PHE A 181 -25.03 -7.38 -2.64
C PHE A 181 -25.08 -7.78 -1.16
N LEU A 182 -24.40 -7.06 -0.26
CA LEU A 182 -24.40 -7.40 1.17
C LEU A 182 -25.76 -7.24 1.87
N GLN A 183 -26.69 -6.49 1.28
CA GLN A 183 -28.04 -6.36 1.84
C GLN A 183 -28.83 -7.66 1.74
N ASP A 184 -28.63 -8.37 0.62
CA ASP A 184 -29.24 -9.68 0.31
C ASP A 184 -28.20 -10.53 -0.44
N PRO A 185 -27.31 -11.24 0.29
CA PRO A 185 -26.11 -11.87 -0.25
C PRO A 185 -26.40 -13.19 -0.99
N GLU A 186 -27.37 -13.18 -1.89
CA GLU A 186 -27.68 -14.30 -2.78
C GLU A 186 -26.87 -14.19 -4.08
N ILE A 187 -26.20 -15.27 -4.47
CA ILE A 187 -25.43 -15.31 -5.72
C ILE A 187 -26.27 -16.01 -6.78
N PRO A 188 -26.73 -15.30 -7.83
CA PRO A 188 -27.49 -15.92 -8.90
C PRO A 188 -26.72 -17.09 -9.51
N ILE A 189 -27.36 -18.25 -9.69
CA ILE A 189 -26.73 -19.46 -10.24
C ILE A 189 -25.94 -19.17 -11.54
N PRO A 190 -26.43 -18.36 -12.50
CA PRO A 190 -25.64 -18.03 -13.69
C PRO A 190 -24.34 -17.30 -13.37
N LEU A 191 -24.35 -16.38 -12.40
CA LEU A 191 -23.16 -15.66 -11.96
C LEU A 191 -22.19 -16.60 -11.24
N LEU A 192 -22.71 -17.50 -10.39
CA LEU A 192 -21.91 -18.49 -9.68
C LEU A 192 -21.17 -19.42 -10.66
N VAL A 193 -21.87 -19.91 -11.70
CA VAL A 193 -21.26 -20.71 -12.77
C VAL A 193 -20.23 -19.90 -13.56
N LEU A 194 -20.54 -18.64 -13.89
CA LEU A 194 -19.62 -17.75 -14.60
C LEU A 194 -18.32 -17.54 -13.81
N ILE A 195 -18.40 -17.24 -12.52
CA ILE A 195 -17.23 -17.07 -11.64
C ILE A 195 -16.45 -18.39 -11.57
N GLY A 196 -17.13 -19.53 -11.42
CA GLY A 196 -16.51 -20.85 -11.45
C GLY A 196 -15.72 -21.11 -12.74
N VAL A 197 -16.30 -20.84 -13.90
CA VAL A 197 -15.64 -21.01 -15.20
C VAL A 197 -14.42 -20.09 -15.32
N ILE A 198 -14.53 -18.81 -14.95
CA ILE A 198 -13.42 -17.86 -14.98
C ILE A 198 -12.28 -18.34 -14.06
N MET A 199 -12.59 -18.71 -12.82
CA MET A 199 -11.59 -19.22 -11.87
C MET A 199 -10.97 -20.54 -12.34
N GLY A 200 -11.76 -21.42 -12.97
CA GLY A 200 -11.27 -22.63 -13.62
C GLY A 200 -10.21 -22.33 -14.69
N PHE A 201 -10.44 -21.33 -15.55
CA PHE A 201 -9.44 -20.89 -16.53
C PHE A 201 -8.19 -20.32 -15.87
N ILE A 202 -8.35 -19.53 -14.81
CA ILE A 202 -7.22 -18.98 -14.05
C ILE A 202 -6.38 -20.12 -13.46
N PHE A 203 -6.97 -21.07 -12.75
CA PHE A 203 -6.25 -22.21 -12.18
C PHE A 203 -5.59 -23.08 -13.25
N MET A 204 -6.28 -23.32 -14.36
CA MET A 204 -5.75 -24.04 -15.52
C MET A 204 -4.51 -23.34 -16.09
N SER A 205 -4.51 -22.00 -16.16
CA SER A 205 -3.36 -21.23 -16.62
C SER A 205 -2.16 -21.35 -15.67
N ILE A 206 -2.40 -21.37 -14.36
CA ILE A 206 -1.34 -21.39 -13.33
C ILE A 206 -0.67 -22.76 -13.21
N ILE A 207 -1.41 -23.86 -13.23
CA ILE A 207 -0.84 -25.20 -12.94
C ILE A 207 -0.17 -25.82 -14.19
N GLY A 208 -0.60 -25.45 -15.40
CA GLY A 208 0.02 -25.93 -16.64
C GLY A 208 -0.09 -27.45 -16.84
N GLY A 209 0.77 -28.03 -17.69
CA GLY A 209 0.82 -29.48 -17.96
C GLY A 209 0.13 -29.93 -19.26
N PRO A 210 -0.04 -31.26 -19.47
CA PRO A 210 -0.69 -31.82 -20.65
C PRO A 210 -2.20 -31.51 -20.67
N ALA A 211 -2.84 -31.65 -21.83
CA ALA A 211 -4.25 -31.28 -22.04
C ALA A 211 -5.20 -31.92 -21.01
N LYS A 212 -4.97 -33.19 -20.65
CA LYS A 212 -5.74 -33.89 -19.60
C LYS A 212 -5.62 -33.22 -18.23
N THR A 213 -4.40 -32.91 -17.79
CA THR A 213 -4.15 -32.22 -16.51
C THR A 213 -4.78 -30.82 -16.50
N ARG A 214 -4.70 -30.09 -17.62
CA ARG A 214 -5.33 -28.78 -17.74
C ARG A 214 -6.84 -28.86 -17.62
N ALA A 215 -7.48 -29.82 -18.30
CA ALA A 215 -8.92 -30.04 -18.21
C ALA A 215 -9.35 -30.46 -16.79
N THR A 216 -8.58 -31.32 -16.12
CA THR A 216 -8.88 -31.70 -14.72
C THR A 216 -8.72 -30.54 -13.76
N VAL A 217 -7.69 -29.69 -13.94
CA VAL A 217 -7.48 -28.49 -13.11
C VAL A 217 -8.59 -27.47 -13.37
N PHE A 218 -9.00 -27.28 -14.61
CA PHE A 218 -10.13 -26.43 -14.95
C PHE A 218 -11.41 -26.92 -14.25
N GLY A 219 -11.76 -28.20 -14.41
CA GLY A 219 -12.97 -28.76 -13.82
C GLY A 219 -12.95 -28.74 -12.29
N ALA A 220 -11.84 -29.18 -11.68
CA ALA A 220 -11.69 -29.17 -10.23
C ALA A 220 -11.67 -27.75 -9.65
N GLY A 221 -11.01 -26.81 -10.33
CA GLY A 221 -10.96 -25.41 -9.96
C GLY A 221 -12.34 -24.76 -10.04
N ALA A 222 -13.06 -24.97 -11.13
CA ALA A 222 -14.40 -24.41 -11.32
C ALA A 222 -15.40 -24.96 -10.30
N VAL A 223 -15.47 -26.29 -10.15
CA VAL A 223 -16.35 -26.94 -9.17
C VAL A 223 -15.97 -26.56 -7.75
N GLY A 224 -14.67 -26.48 -7.45
CA GLY A 224 -14.16 -26.04 -6.14
C GLY A 224 -14.57 -24.61 -5.81
N THR A 225 -14.40 -23.67 -6.74
CA THR A 225 -14.85 -22.27 -6.57
C THR A 225 -16.35 -22.19 -6.36
N ILE A 226 -17.14 -22.90 -7.17
CA ILE A 226 -18.60 -22.97 -7.06
C ILE A 226 -19.00 -23.50 -5.67
N ALA A 227 -18.43 -24.62 -5.24
CA ALA A 227 -18.75 -25.23 -3.95
C ALA A 227 -18.37 -24.31 -2.78
N ILE A 228 -17.24 -23.60 -2.87
CA ILE A 228 -16.82 -22.63 -1.84
C ILE A 228 -17.80 -21.46 -1.79
N LEU A 229 -18.12 -20.82 -2.91
CA LEU A 229 -19.02 -19.66 -2.94
C LEU A 229 -20.43 -20.03 -2.49
N PHE A 230 -20.95 -21.16 -2.96
CA PHE A 230 -22.24 -21.69 -2.51
C PHE A 230 -22.22 -22.03 -1.02
N GLY A 231 -21.12 -22.61 -0.51
CA GLY A 231 -20.95 -22.85 0.92
C GLY A 231 -20.90 -21.56 1.74
N MET A 232 -20.26 -20.50 1.24
CA MET A 232 -20.21 -19.20 1.89
C MET A 232 -21.59 -18.54 1.95
N GLU A 233 -22.39 -18.66 0.89
CA GLU A 233 -23.78 -18.21 0.83
C GLU A 233 -24.66 -18.99 1.84
N LEU A 234 -24.58 -20.33 1.86
CA LEU A 234 -25.32 -21.17 2.81
C LEU A 234 -25.01 -20.86 4.28
N LEU A 235 -23.78 -20.41 4.57
CA LEU A 235 -23.32 -20.09 5.92
C LEU A 235 -23.53 -18.61 6.29
N ASP A 236 -24.16 -17.81 5.41
CA ASP A 236 -24.29 -16.35 5.55
C ASP A 236 -22.93 -15.67 5.83
N TRP A 237 -21.86 -16.22 5.26
CA TRP A 237 -20.49 -15.80 5.56
C TRP A 237 -20.20 -14.38 5.06
N PHE A 238 -20.88 -13.94 4.00
CA PHE A 238 -20.69 -12.58 3.46
C PHE A 238 -21.16 -11.50 4.46
N ARG A 239 -22.20 -11.80 5.26
CA ARG A 239 -22.71 -10.89 6.29
C ARG A 239 -22.02 -11.10 7.63
N ASN A 240 -21.65 -12.34 7.94
CA ASN A 240 -21.01 -12.72 9.19
C ASN A 240 -19.68 -13.47 8.94
N PRO A 241 -18.65 -12.79 8.41
CA PRO A 241 -17.41 -13.45 8.06
C PRO A 241 -16.65 -13.90 9.31
N GLY A 242 -16.13 -15.12 9.24
CA GLY A 242 -15.23 -15.69 10.25
C GLY A 242 -14.42 -16.84 9.68
N LEU A 243 -13.24 -17.07 10.24
CA LEU A 243 -12.45 -18.28 10.01
C LEU A 243 -12.92 -19.40 10.95
N GLY A 244 -13.10 -19.06 12.23
CA GLY A 244 -13.41 -20.02 13.29
C GLY A 244 -12.31 -21.04 13.53
N THR A 245 -12.52 -21.94 14.50
CA THR A 245 -11.51 -22.91 14.94
C THR A 245 -11.05 -23.86 13.83
N VAL A 246 -11.99 -24.38 13.03
CA VAL A 246 -11.69 -25.40 12.02
C VAL A 246 -10.78 -24.84 10.93
N LEU A 247 -11.10 -23.66 10.39
CA LEU A 247 -10.32 -23.08 9.30
C LEU A 247 -8.93 -22.63 9.78
N ILE A 248 -8.83 -22.11 11.01
CA ILE A 248 -7.54 -21.74 11.61
C ILE A 248 -6.63 -22.96 11.76
N ILE A 249 -7.16 -24.11 12.21
CA ILE A 249 -6.38 -25.35 12.29
C ILE A 249 -5.94 -25.80 10.90
N VAL A 250 -6.82 -25.78 9.91
CA VAL A 250 -6.51 -26.19 8.53
C VAL A 250 -5.40 -25.31 7.93
N LEU A 251 -5.53 -23.98 8.05
CA LEU A 251 -4.54 -23.02 7.56
C LEU A 251 -3.22 -23.10 8.36
N GLY A 252 -3.30 -23.34 9.67
CA GLY A 252 -2.14 -23.60 10.52
C GLY A 252 -1.39 -24.86 10.08
N LEU A 253 -2.08 -25.96 9.82
CA LEU A 253 -1.49 -27.20 9.30
C LEU A 253 -0.93 -27.03 7.88
N ALA A 254 -1.58 -26.24 7.03
CA ALA A 254 -1.02 -25.88 5.73
C ALA A 254 0.31 -25.13 5.88
N THR A 255 0.41 -24.22 6.86
CA THR A 255 1.65 -23.51 7.19
C THR A 255 2.72 -24.46 7.72
N VAL A 256 2.35 -25.48 8.51
CA VAL A 256 3.26 -26.55 8.95
C VAL A 256 3.85 -27.29 7.76
N LEU A 257 3.01 -27.71 6.81
CA LEU A 257 3.48 -28.42 5.60
C LEU A 257 4.38 -27.52 4.74
N LEU A 258 4.00 -26.26 4.55
CA LEU A 258 4.76 -25.28 3.79
C LEU A 258 6.16 -25.07 4.40
N THR A 259 6.21 -24.76 5.70
CA THR A 259 7.47 -24.50 6.40
C THR A 259 8.34 -25.74 6.45
N ALA A 260 7.77 -26.92 6.70
CA ALA A 260 8.49 -28.19 6.65
C ALA A 260 9.08 -28.46 5.26
N ALA A 261 8.30 -28.29 4.19
CA ALA A 261 8.77 -28.49 2.82
C ALA A 261 9.92 -27.55 2.42
N LEU A 262 9.93 -26.32 2.95
CA LEU A 262 10.94 -25.32 2.62
C LEU A 262 12.24 -25.44 3.42
N THR A 263 12.22 -26.12 4.58
CA THR A 263 13.34 -26.09 5.53
C THR A 263 13.95 -27.46 5.80
N VAL A 264 13.20 -28.36 6.43
CA VAL A 264 13.71 -29.64 6.99
C VAL A 264 13.25 -30.85 6.17
N GLY A 265 12.30 -30.66 5.26
CA GLY A 265 11.66 -31.71 4.46
C GLY A 265 10.46 -32.34 5.16
N LEU A 266 9.52 -32.86 4.36
CA LEU A 266 8.27 -33.46 4.83
C LEU A 266 8.47 -34.81 5.54
N SER A 267 9.64 -35.43 5.43
CA SER A 267 9.95 -36.71 6.10
C SER A 267 10.30 -36.54 7.58
N HIS A 268 10.56 -35.31 8.05
CA HIS A 268 10.99 -35.07 9.43
C HIS A 268 9.82 -35.09 10.41
N ARG A 269 9.53 -36.28 10.95
CA ARG A 269 8.37 -36.54 11.82
C ARG A 269 8.31 -35.62 13.04
N ARG A 270 9.46 -35.35 13.67
CA ARG A 270 9.50 -34.56 14.90
C ARG A 270 9.15 -33.09 14.64
N ASN A 271 9.61 -32.53 13.52
CA ASN A 271 9.20 -31.19 13.10
C ASN A 271 7.69 -31.13 12.88
N LEU A 272 7.11 -32.08 12.14
CA LEU A 272 5.67 -32.11 11.85
C LEU A 272 4.81 -32.24 13.11
N ILE A 273 5.22 -33.09 14.06
CA ILE A 273 4.48 -33.28 15.31
C ILE A 273 4.52 -32.01 16.17
N VAL A 274 5.71 -31.43 16.37
CA VAL A 274 5.87 -30.26 17.26
C VAL A 274 5.19 -29.03 16.67
N THR A 275 5.40 -28.74 15.39
CA THR A 275 4.77 -27.59 14.74
C THR A 275 3.28 -27.80 14.49
N GLY A 276 2.85 -29.04 14.21
CA GLY A 276 1.43 -29.43 14.15
C GLY A 276 0.72 -29.23 15.47
N ALA A 277 1.36 -29.59 16.59
CA ALA A 277 0.83 -29.34 17.93
C ALA A 277 0.64 -27.84 18.18
N VAL A 278 1.58 -26.98 17.77
CA VAL A 278 1.41 -25.51 17.85
C VAL A 278 0.18 -25.04 17.08
N ALA A 279 -0.04 -25.53 15.86
CA ALA A 279 -1.21 -25.16 15.07
C ALA A 279 -2.54 -25.61 15.71
N VAL A 280 -2.60 -26.85 16.21
CA VAL A 280 -3.79 -27.39 16.88
C VAL A 280 -4.07 -26.67 18.19
N VAL A 281 -3.03 -26.40 19.00
CA VAL A 281 -3.16 -25.65 20.26
C VAL A 281 -3.63 -24.22 19.99
N GLY A 282 -3.09 -23.55 18.97
CA GLY A 282 -3.57 -22.22 18.59
C GLY A 282 -5.03 -22.21 18.16
N GLY A 283 -5.48 -23.23 17.42
CA GLY A 283 -6.90 -23.44 17.15
C GLY A 283 -7.73 -23.69 18.41
N ALA A 284 -7.25 -24.52 19.34
CA ALA A 284 -7.95 -24.77 20.60
C ALA A 284 -8.04 -23.50 21.49
N LEU A 285 -7.04 -22.62 21.41
CA LEU A 285 -7.02 -21.33 22.09
C LEU A 285 -7.90 -20.27 21.42
N TRP A 286 -8.53 -20.57 20.28
CA TRP A 286 -9.44 -19.65 19.60
C TRP A 286 -10.51 -19.10 20.53
N TYR A 287 -11.29 -19.96 21.19
CA TYR A 287 -12.40 -19.53 22.05
C TYR A 287 -11.95 -18.63 23.22
N PRO A 288 -10.96 -19.02 24.06
CA PRO A 288 -10.53 -18.15 25.17
C PRO A 288 -9.86 -16.87 24.69
N LEU A 289 -9.14 -16.88 23.57
CA LEU A 289 -8.51 -15.66 23.04
C LEU A 289 -9.51 -14.70 22.42
N GLN A 290 -10.55 -15.20 21.74
CA GLN A 290 -11.63 -14.35 21.24
C GLN A 290 -12.42 -13.70 22.38
N PHE A 291 -12.63 -14.40 23.49
CA PHE A 291 -13.22 -13.82 24.69
C PHE A 291 -12.32 -12.77 25.34
N ALA A 292 -11.01 -13.00 25.36
CA ALA A 292 -10.03 -12.05 25.89
C ALA A 292 -9.87 -10.81 24.99
N MET A 293 -10.14 -10.90 23.69
CA MET A 293 -10.06 -9.80 22.72
C MET A 293 -11.30 -8.90 22.75
N THR A 294 -11.57 -8.26 23.89
CA THR A 294 -12.68 -7.31 24.06
C THR A 294 -12.51 -6.04 23.22
N ASN A 295 -13.56 -5.22 23.15
CA ASN A 295 -13.58 -3.99 22.35
C ASN A 295 -12.84 -2.81 23.02
N GLU A 296 -12.55 -2.89 24.32
CA GLU A 296 -11.91 -1.82 25.10
C GLU A 296 -10.37 -1.90 25.10
N ILE A 297 -9.81 -2.79 24.29
CA ILE A 297 -8.39 -3.08 24.32
C ILE A 297 -7.61 -2.08 23.46
N GLY A 298 -6.50 -1.59 24.02
CA GLY A 298 -5.60 -0.66 23.34
C GLY A 298 -4.80 -1.28 22.19
N ALA A 299 -4.20 -0.40 21.37
CA ALA A 299 -3.65 -0.79 20.09
C ALA A 299 -2.46 -1.75 20.08
N TRP A 300 -1.81 -1.90 21.22
CA TRP A 300 -0.64 -2.75 21.38
C TRP A 300 -0.99 -4.22 21.60
N PHE A 301 -2.22 -4.54 21.98
CA PHE A 301 -2.58 -5.91 22.37
C PHE A 301 -2.49 -6.93 21.23
N PRO A 302 -3.00 -6.67 19.99
CA PRO A 302 -2.88 -7.65 18.91
C PRO A 302 -1.41 -7.95 18.57
N ILE A 303 -0.57 -6.92 18.63
CA ILE A 303 0.88 -7.04 18.42
C ILE A 303 1.49 -7.88 19.55
N ALA A 304 1.15 -7.58 20.81
CA ALA A 304 1.62 -8.33 21.97
C ALA A 304 1.20 -9.80 21.90
N LEU A 305 -0.04 -10.09 21.49
CA LEU A 305 -0.55 -11.45 21.31
C LEU A 305 0.27 -12.21 20.27
N ILE A 306 0.50 -11.62 19.10
CA ILE A 306 1.30 -12.23 18.03
C ILE A 306 2.72 -12.51 18.51
N VAL A 307 3.36 -11.54 19.17
CA VAL A 307 4.73 -11.70 19.70
C VAL A 307 4.78 -12.79 20.76
N VAL A 308 3.89 -12.76 21.75
CA VAL A 308 3.86 -13.75 22.84
C VAL A 308 3.61 -15.15 22.30
N PHE A 309 2.64 -15.33 21.41
CA PHE A 309 2.34 -16.62 20.81
C PHE A 309 3.49 -17.16 19.97
N THR A 310 4.15 -16.29 19.18
CA THR A 310 5.34 -16.63 18.39
C THR A 310 6.51 -17.06 19.28
N VAL A 311 6.76 -16.34 20.37
CA VAL A 311 7.82 -16.65 21.34
C VAL A 311 7.54 -17.96 22.05
N ILE A 312 6.32 -18.20 22.51
CA ILE A 312 5.90 -19.47 23.12
C ILE A 312 6.11 -20.62 22.12
N ALA A 313 5.67 -20.47 20.88
CA ALA A 313 5.85 -21.47 19.85
C ALA A 313 7.33 -21.77 19.58
N TRP A 314 8.19 -20.74 19.56
CA TRP A 314 9.63 -20.91 19.46
C TRP A 314 10.21 -21.71 20.64
N PHE A 315 9.80 -21.42 21.87
CA PHE A 315 10.24 -22.16 23.07
C PHE A 315 9.79 -23.61 23.03
N VAL A 316 8.54 -23.89 22.62
CA VAL A 316 8.02 -25.25 22.40
C VAL A 316 8.88 -25.98 21.37
N GLY A 317 9.16 -25.35 20.23
CA GLY A 317 10.01 -25.92 19.20
C GLY A 317 11.45 -26.19 19.66
N LYS A 318 12.02 -25.29 20.49
CA LYS A 318 13.37 -25.44 21.05
C LYS A 318 13.45 -26.58 22.07
N TYR A 319 12.45 -26.72 22.93
CA TYR A 319 12.43 -27.73 23.99
C TYR A 319 12.11 -29.13 23.44
N PHE A 320 11.11 -29.23 22.56
CA PHE A 320 10.64 -30.51 22.01
C PHE A 320 11.31 -30.91 20.70
N GLY A 321 12.13 -30.06 20.07
CA GLY A 321 12.73 -30.29 18.75
C GLY A 321 13.87 -31.32 18.67
N GLY A 322 14.40 -31.81 19.80
CA GLY A 322 15.44 -32.85 19.81
C GLY A 322 16.79 -32.37 19.24
N LEU A 323 17.40 -33.19 18.36
CA LEU A 323 18.71 -32.90 17.76
C LEU A 323 18.69 -31.67 16.85
N ASP A 324 17.59 -31.44 16.12
CA ASP A 324 17.40 -30.30 15.21
C ASP A 324 16.67 -29.11 15.85
N LYS A 325 16.83 -28.93 17.18
CA LYS A 325 16.12 -27.93 17.98
C LYS A 325 16.10 -26.51 17.39
N ARG A 326 17.15 -26.10 16.67
CA ARG A 326 17.22 -24.75 16.07
C ARG A 326 16.29 -24.60 14.87
N ASN A 327 16.23 -25.62 14.01
CA ASN A 327 15.37 -25.61 12.83
C ASN A 327 13.90 -25.79 13.23
N VAL A 328 13.63 -26.72 14.16
CA VAL A 328 12.27 -26.93 14.69
C VAL A 328 11.76 -25.70 15.45
N ALA A 329 12.59 -25.03 16.24
CA ALA A 329 12.21 -23.77 16.91
C ALA A 329 11.87 -22.66 15.92
N SER A 330 12.65 -22.52 14.85
CA SER A 330 12.40 -21.50 13.82
C SER A 330 11.10 -21.78 13.06
N ASN A 331 10.85 -23.04 12.69
CA ASN A 331 9.59 -23.43 12.05
C ASN A 331 8.39 -23.26 12.97
N ALA A 332 8.52 -23.64 14.25
CA ALA A 332 7.47 -23.45 15.24
C ALA A 332 7.15 -21.97 15.45
N ALA A 333 8.15 -21.10 15.47
CA ALA A 333 7.94 -19.65 15.53
C ALA A 333 7.15 -19.14 14.32
N ILE A 334 7.50 -19.55 13.10
CA ILE A 334 6.76 -19.14 11.88
C ILE A 334 5.31 -19.62 11.93
N VAL A 335 5.07 -20.87 12.31
CA VAL A 335 3.71 -21.41 12.48
C VAL A 335 2.95 -20.65 13.56
N GLY A 336 3.59 -20.36 14.70
CA GLY A 336 2.99 -19.58 15.77
C GLY A 336 2.61 -18.16 15.34
N PHE A 337 3.50 -17.49 14.61
CA PHE A 337 3.23 -16.17 14.04
C PHE A 337 2.01 -16.21 13.11
N VAL A 338 1.96 -17.17 12.18
CA VAL A 338 0.83 -17.26 11.24
C VAL A 338 -0.47 -17.58 11.97
N VAL A 339 -0.46 -18.52 12.92
CA VAL A 339 -1.67 -18.92 13.66
C VAL A 339 -2.19 -17.77 14.53
N SER A 340 -1.32 -17.04 15.23
CA SER A 340 -1.72 -15.86 15.99
C SER A 340 -2.19 -14.70 15.11
N LEU A 341 -1.60 -14.51 13.93
CA LEU A 341 -2.10 -13.57 12.94
C LEU A 341 -3.50 -13.95 12.44
N LEU A 342 -3.75 -15.24 12.17
CA LEU A 342 -5.08 -15.72 11.78
C LEU A 342 -6.12 -15.51 12.89
N LEU A 343 -5.74 -15.66 14.16
CA LEU A 343 -6.62 -15.36 15.30
C LEU A 343 -7.01 -13.88 15.36
N VAL A 344 -6.05 -12.98 15.12
CA VAL A 344 -6.29 -11.52 15.06
C VAL A 344 -7.16 -11.16 13.86
N ILE A 345 -6.87 -11.72 12.68
CA ILE A 345 -7.68 -11.51 11.46
C ILE A 345 -9.11 -12.00 11.70
N ASP A 346 -9.29 -13.16 12.30
CA ASP A 346 -10.60 -13.71 12.61
C ASP A 346 -11.38 -12.80 13.58
N ARG A 347 -10.72 -12.17 14.56
CA ARG A 347 -11.37 -11.17 15.43
C ARG A 347 -11.85 -9.95 14.64
N VAL A 348 -11.04 -9.44 13.71
CA VAL A 348 -11.42 -8.33 12.82
C VAL A 348 -12.62 -8.74 11.96
N MET A 349 -12.59 -9.95 11.38
CA MET A 349 -13.70 -10.48 10.57
C MET A 349 -14.99 -10.59 11.39
N GLN A 350 -14.94 -11.09 12.62
CA GLN A 350 -16.12 -11.15 13.51
C GLN A 350 -16.69 -9.77 13.87
N THR A 351 -15.89 -8.70 13.75
CA THR A 351 -16.33 -7.32 13.99
C THR A 351 -17.10 -6.74 12.79
N TRP A 352 -17.08 -7.42 11.64
CA TRP A 352 -17.69 -6.97 10.39
C TRP A 352 -19.18 -6.69 10.50
N SER A 353 -19.96 -7.54 11.17
CA SER A 353 -21.41 -7.33 11.30
C SER A 353 -21.73 -6.04 12.05
N GLY A 354 -21.03 -5.78 13.16
CA GLY A 354 -21.16 -4.54 13.91
C GLY A 354 -20.69 -3.31 13.13
N TYR A 355 -19.72 -3.46 12.23
CA TYR A 355 -19.28 -2.39 11.32
C TYR A 355 -20.30 -2.13 10.20
N TYR A 356 -20.87 -3.18 9.61
CA TYR A 356 -21.93 -3.10 8.61
C TYR A 356 -23.12 -2.29 9.16
N ASP A 357 -23.55 -2.57 10.39
CA ASP A 357 -24.67 -1.85 11.02
C ASP A 357 -24.33 -0.37 11.28
N GLN A 358 -23.13 -0.07 11.76
CA GLN A 358 -22.69 1.31 12.05
C GLN A 358 -22.47 2.17 10.80
N THR A 359 -22.14 1.55 9.67
CA THR A 359 -21.97 2.22 8.37
C THR A 359 -23.28 2.35 7.59
N GLY A 360 -24.42 1.97 8.19
CA GLY A 360 -25.72 2.03 7.53
C GLY A 360 -25.86 1.02 6.38
N GLY A 361 -25.24 -0.14 6.52
CA GLY A 361 -25.27 -1.23 5.54
C GLY A 361 -24.36 -1.03 4.33
N ARG A 362 -23.38 -0.11 4.40
CA ARG A 362 -22.45 0.22 3.31
C ARG A 362 -20.99 0.21 3.78
N PRO A 363 -20.44 -0.96 4.15
CA PRO A 363 -19.12 -1.06 4.77
C PRO A 363 -17.96 -0.76 3.81
N ILE A 364 -18.11 -0.99 2.49
CA ILE A 364 -17.04 -0.62 1.54
C ILE A 364 -17.16 0.85 1.20
N ALA A 365 -16.18 1.63 1.65
CA ALA A 365 -16.16 3.07 1.47
C ALA A 365 -16.06 3.49 0.00
N THR A 366 -16.94 4.41 -0.39
CA THR A 366 -16.89 5.05 -1.71
C THR A 366 -16.17 6.39 -1.70
N VAL A 367 -16.09 7.03 -0.53
CA VAL A 367 -15.54 8.37 -0.33
C VAL A 367 -14.86 8.50 1.04
N GLY A 368 -13.83 9.35 1.13
CA GLY A 368 -13.19 9.71 2.40
C GLY A 368 -12.14 8.72 2.87
N ALA A 369 -11.38 9.10 3.91
CA ALA A 369 -10.31 8.29 4.52
C ALA A 369 -10.76 7.56 5.81
N SER A 370 -11.92 7.90 6.35
CA SER A 370 -12.56 7.24 7.49
C SER A 370 -14.07 7.48 7.47
N SER A 371 -14.81 6.65 8.19
CA SER A 371 -16.26 6.81 8.36
C SER A 371 -16.58 7.78 9.50
N PRO A 372 -17.20 8.95 9.24
CA PRO A 372 -17.55 9.91 10.30
C PRO A 372 -18.56 9.37 11.33
N GLN A 373 -19.28 8.30 10.99
CA GLN A 373 -20.35 7.73 11.81
C GLN A 373 -19.85 6.86 12.98
N LEU A 374 -18.57 6.46 13.00
CA LEU A 374 -18.01 5.51 13.99
C LEU A 374 -17.79 6.10 15.40
N GLY A 375 -18.22 7.33 15.65
CA GLY A 375 -18.02 8.02 16.94
C GLY A 375 -16.58 8.45 17.17
N SER A 376 -16.32 9.06 18.34
CA SER A 376 -15.02 9.67 18.68
C SER A 376 -13.96 8.68 19.20
N ASP A 377 -14.37 7.49 19.66
CA ASP A 377 -13.44 6.47 20.19
C ASP A 377 -13.90 5.05 19.81
N PRO A 378 -13.83 4.68 18.51
CA PRO A 378 -14.17 3.33 18.06
C PRO A 378 -13.16 2.29 18.58
N SER A 379 -13.62 1.05 18.78
CA SER A 379 -12.72 -0.05 19.14
C SER A 379 -11.62 -0.24 18.09
N ILE A 380 -10.46 -0.76 18.50
CA ILE A 380 -9.37 -0.99 17.54
C ILE A 380 -9.78 -1.89 16.36
N TRP A 381 -10.62 -2.89 16.63
CA TRP A 381 -11.10 -3.81 15.60
C TRP A 381 -11.92 -3.07 14.53
N LEU A 382 -12.76 -2.12 14.94
CA LEU A 382 -13.50 -1.23 14.04
C LEU A 382 -12.55 -0.28 13.30
N GLN A 383 -11.57 0.32 13.98
CA GLN A 383 -10.59 1.20 13.34
C GLN A 383 -9.76 0.49 12.27
N MET A 384 -9.33 -0.74 12.54
CA MET A 384 -8.60 -1.58 11.57
C MET A 384 -9.47 -1.88 10.34
N LEU A 385 -10.73 -2.21 10.57
CA LEU A 385 -11.67 -2.56 9.51
C LEU A 385 -12.04 -1.33 8.67
N ASP A 386 -12.33 -0.19 9.30
CA ASP A 386 -12.59 1.08 8.63
C ASP A 386 -11.38 1.55 7.81
N GLY A 387 -10.18 1.58 8.43
CA GLY A 387 -8.96 1.92 7.71
C GLY A 387 -8.71 1.00 6.51
N PHE A 388 -8.98 -0.30 6.66
CA PHE A 388 -8.84 -1.27 5.58
C PHE A 388 -9.85 -1.04 4.45
N THR A 389 -11.15 -0.85 4.74
CA THR A 389 -12.18 -0.66 3.70
C THR A 389 -11.99 0.65 2.94
N HIS A 390 -11.52 1.71 3.61
CA HIS A 390 -11.18 2.99 2.98
C HIS A 390 -9.92 2.91 2.11
N LEU A 391 -8.90 2.13 2.50
CA LEU A 391 -7.67 1.95 1.72
C LEU A 391 -7.81 0.94 0.58
N LEU A 392 -8.73 -0.01 0.68
CA LEU A 392 -8.82 -1.17 -0.21
C LEU A 392 -8.88 -0.79 -1.69
N LEU A 393 -9.88 0.01 -2.07
CA LEU A 393 -10.12 0.34 -3.48
C LEU A 393 -9.08 1.29 -4.07
N PRO A 394 -8.68 2.39 -3.39
CA PRO A 394 -7.56 3.22 -3.86
C PRO A 394 -6.27 2.42 -4.05
N THR A 395 -5.96 1.52 -3.10
CA THR A 395 -4.76 0.69 -3.17
C THR A 395 -4.83 -0.28 -4.35
N ILE A 396 -5.97 -0.95 -4.56
CA ILE A 396 -6.15 -1.85 -5.72
C ILE A 396 -6.03 -1.08 -7.04
N ALA A 397 -6.62 0.13 -7.14
CA ALA A 397 -6.57 0.93 -8.35
C ALA A 397 -5.12 1.24 -8.78
N ILE A 398 -4.28 1.69 -7.84
CA ILE A 398 -2.87 1.96 -8.09
C ILE A 398 -2.11 0.65 -8.35
N MET A 399 -2.34 -0.36 -7.50
CA MET A 399 -1.65 -1.64 -7.55
C MET A 399 -1.83 -2.36 -8.90
N VAL A 400 -3.04 -2.42 -9.45
CA VAL A 400 -3.32 -3.15 -10.70
C VAL A 400 -2.51 -2.59 -11.88
N ILE A 401 -2.34 -1.28 -11.95
CA ILE A 401 -1.56 -0.62 -13.00
C ILE A 401 -0.06 -0.84 -12.76
N SER A 402 0.38 -0.69 -11.51
CA SER A 402 1.79 -0.90 -11.14
C SER A 402 2.24 -2.35 -11.33
N ILE A 403 1.40 -3.36 -11.03
CA ILE A 403 1.70 -4.79 -11.24
C ILE A 403 2.00 -5.06 -12.71
N ALA A 404 1.25 -4.45 -13.63
CA ALA A 404 1.48 -4.63 -15.06
C ALA A 404 2.86 -4.11 -15.50
N SER A 405 3.24 -2.92 -15.03
CA SER A 405 4.57 -2.35 -15.25
C SER A 405 5.67 -3.24 -14.66
N TYR A 406 5.58 -3.56 -13.37
CA TYR A 406 6.61 -4.34 -12.67
C TYR A 406 6.76 -5.76 -13.22
N SER A 407 5.66 -6.43 -13.58
CA SER A 407 5.72 -7.76 -14.20
C SER A 407 6.43 -7.73 -15.55
N ARG A 408 6.14 -6.73 -16.39
CA ARG A 408 6.80 -6.56 -17.70
C ARG A 408 8.29 -6.29 -17.57
N TYR A 409 8.68 -5.34 -16.72
CA TYR A 409 10.09 -5.01 -16.50
C TYR A 409 10.86 -6.17 -15.86
N SER A 410 10.26 -6.82 -14.86
CA SER A 410 10.85 -7.98 -14.21
C SER A 410 11.05 -9.15 -15.17
N ARG A 411 10.05 -9.44 -16.01
CA ARG A 411 10.15 -10.47 -17.06
C ARG A 411 11.27 -10.16 -18.04
N SER A 412 11.31 -8.93 -18.56
CA SER A 412 12.33 -8.51 -19.53
C SER A 412 13.74 -8.59 -18.96
N SER A 413 13.95 -8.04 -17.75
CA SER A 413 15.26 -8.03 -17.09
C SER A 413 15.72 -9.44 -16.74
N LEU A 414 14.83 -10.31 -16.27
CA LEU A 414 15.19 -11.70 -15.98
C LEU A 414 15.58 -12.45 -17.25
N LEU A 415 14.83 -12.32 -18.35
CA LEU A 415 15.18 -12.97 -19.62
C LEU A 415 16.52 -12.47 -20.18
N GLU A 416 16.82 -11.18 -20.08
CA GLU A 416 18.11 -10.62 -20.46
C GLU A 416 19.25 -11.23 -19.64
N ILE A 417 19.09 -11.29 -18.32
CA ILE A 417 20.10 -11.82 -17.41
C ILE A 417 20.30 -13.32 -17.56
N MET A 418 19.24 -14.08 -17.80
CA MET A 418 19.33 -15.53 -18.03
C MET A 418 20.19 -15.87 -19.26
N ASN A 419 20.40 -14.92 -20.18
CA ASN A 419 21.24 -15.07 -21.35
C ASN A 419 22.71 -14.66 -21.14
N GLN A 420 23.08 -14.15 -19.95
CA GLN A 420 24.44 -13.69 -19.64
C GLN A 420 25.42 -14.84 -19.39
N ASP A 421 26.70 -14.65 -19.72
CA ASP A 421 27.73 -15.70 -19.67
C ASP A 421 28.02 -16.22 -18.25
N TYR A 422 27.84 -15.38 -17.22
CA TYR A 422 27.99 -15.82 -15.84
C TYR A 422 26.88 -16.80 -15.42
N VAL A 423 25.66 -16.68 -15.98
CA VAL A 423 24.56 -17.62 -15.75
C VAL A 423 24.84 -18.93 -16.48
N ARG A 424 25.35 -18.87 -17.72
CA ARG A 424 25.79 -20.06 -18.48
C ARG A 424 26.90 -20.81 -17.74
N THR A 425 27.85 -20.09 -17.17
CA THR A 425 28.94 -20.67 -16.36
C THR A 425 28.40 -21.31 -15.08
N ALA A 426 27.44 -20.68 -14.40
CA ALA A 426 26.79 -21.26 -13.22
C ALA A 426 26.08 -22.58 -13.56
N ARG A 427 25.40 -22.65 -14.71
CA ARG A 427 24.76 -23.87 -15.22
C ARG A 427 25.79 -24.94 -15.62
N ALA A 428 26.88 -24.54 -16.28
CA ALA A 428 27.97 -25.43 -16.67
C ALA A 428 28.70 -26.05 -15.46
N LYS A 429 28.72 -25.36 -14.32
CA LYS A 429 29.22 -25.89 -13.03
C LYS A 429 28.27 -26.90 -12.37
N GLY A 430 27.13 -27.21 -12.98
CA GLY A 430 26.17 -28.19 -12.47
C GLY A 430 25.30 -27.69 -11.31
N LEU A 431 25.22 -26.36 -11.10
CA LEU A 431 24.31 -25.81 -10.08
C LEU A 431 22.84 -26.08 -10.45
N PRO A 432 21.98 -26.40 -9.47
CA PRO A 432 20.57 -26.65 -9.76
C PRO A 432 19.89 -25.38 -10.27
N GLU A 433 18.92 -25.52 -11.19
CA GLU A 433 18.27 -24.38 -11.85
C GLU A 433 17.66 -23.39 -10.85
N ARG A 434 17.13 -23.88 -9.71
CA ARG A 434 16.64 -23.01 -8.63
C ARG A 434 17.74 -22.09 -8.07
N THR A 435 18.95 -22.58 -7.91
CA THR A 435 20.10 -21.77 -7.44
C THR A 435 20.56 -20.81 -8.53
N VAL A 436 20.62 -21.26 -9.78
CA VAL A 436 20.95 -20.40 -10.93
C VAL A 436 19.97 -19.22 -11.01
N VAL A 437 18.67 -19.50 -10.94
CA VAL A 437 17.62 -18.49 -10.99
C VAL A 437 17.64 -17.60 -9.75
N MET A 438 17.47 -18.15 -8.55
CA MET A 438 17.26 -17.32 -7.36
C MET A 438 18.52 -16.55 -6.93
N ARG A 439 19.70 -17.16 -7.06
CA ARG A 439 20.95 -16.58 -6.55
C ARG A 439 21.72 -15.78 -7.60
N HIS A 440 21.72 -16.24 -8.85
CA HIS A 440 22.55 -15.64 -9.90
C HIS A 440 21.75 -14.74 -10.84
N ALA A 441 20.53 -15.12 -11.23
CA ALA A 441 19.75 -14.33 -12.17
C ALA A 441 18.85 -13.29 -11.49
N LEU A 442 17.98 -13.72 -10.56
CA LEU A 442 16.96 -12.90 -9.92
C LEU A 442 17.59 -11.71 -9.20
N ARG A 443 18.60 -11.94 -8.36
CA ARG A 443 19.28 -10.88 -7.61
C ARG A 443 19.80 -9.77 -8.51
N ASN A 444 20.35 -10.11 -9.67
CA ASN A 444 20.87 -9.13 -10.61
C ASN A 444 19.73 -8.45 -11.41
N SER A 445 18.61 -9.16 -11.63
CA SER A 445 17.43 -8.59 -12.32
C SER A 445 16.66 -7.57 -11.49
N LEU A 446 16.88 -7.56 -10.17
CA LEU A 446 16.29 -6.57 -9.28
C LEU A 446 16.98 -5.20 -9.41
N ILE A 447 18.23 -5.12 -9.91
CA ILE A 447 18.99 -3.85 -9.96
C ILE A 447 18.23 -2.78 -10.77
N PRO A 448 17.78 -3.03 -12.02
CA PRO A 448 17.03 -2.05 -12.77
C PRO A 448 15.63 -1.79 -12.18
N ILE A 449 15.02 -2.82 -11.58
CA ILE A 449 13.69 -2.71 -10.98
C ILE A 449 13.72 -1.77 -9.77
N THR A 450 14.76 -1.82 -8.94
CA THR A 450 14.90 -0.91 -7.80
C THR A 450 14.94 0.56 -8.25
N THR A 451 15.62 0.86 -9.35
CA THR A 451 15.63 2.22 -9.92
C THR A 451 14.24 2.66 -10.37
N ILE A 452 13.49 1.77 -11.03
CA ILE A 452 12.12 2.04 -11.49
C ILE A 452 11.20 2.27 -10.28
N VAL A 453 11.27 1.41 -9.27
CA VAL A 453 10.46 1.56 -8.04
C VAL A 453 10.69 2.91 -7.37
N ALA A 454 11.95 3.33 -7.24
CA ALA A 454 12.26 4.59 -6.59
C ALA A 454 11.79 5.81 -7.40
N ALA A 455 11.86 5.75 -8.73
CA ALA A 455 11.31 6.77 -9.61
C ALA A 455 9.77 6.82 -9.56
N ASP A 456 9.12 5.65 -9.56
CA ASP A 456 7.67 5.52 -9.51
C ASP A 456 7.12 6.07 -8.18
N VAL A 457 7.76 5.81 -7.03
CA VAL A 457 7.30 6.37 -5.75
C VAL A 457 7.29 7.91 -5.79
N GLY A 458 8.32 8.54 -6.37
CA GLY A 458 8.34 9.99 -6.56
C GLY A 458 7.23 10.49 -7.49
N ALA A 459 6.97 9.76 -8.58
CA ALA A 459 5.93 10.11 -9.54
C ALA A 459 4.50 9.93 -8.97
N ILE A 460 4.25 8.86 -8.21
CA ILE A 460 2.91 8.55 -7.69
C ILE A 460 2.52 9.57 -6.61
N ILE A 461 3.45 10.10 -5.81
CA ILE A 461 3.14 11.18 -4.84
C ILE A 461 2.60 12.43 -5.55
N SER A 462 3.09 12.71 -6.76
CA SER A 462 2.60 13.81 -7.61
C SER A 462 1.35 13.42 -8.42
N GLY A 463 1.19 12.13 -8.75
CA GLY A 463 0.17 11.59 -9.66
C GLY A 463 -1.06 10.96 -9.01
N ALA A 464 -1.07 10.77 -7.68
CA ALA A 464 -2.20 10.19 -6.95
C ALA A 464 -3.47 11.06 -6.96
N ILE A 465 -3.38 12.29 -7.47
CA ILE A 465 -4.47 13.27 -7.59
C ILE A 465 -5.74 12.65 -8.16
N VAL A 466 -5.62 11.87 -9.23
CA VAL A 466 -6.78 11.28 -9.91
C VAL A 466 -7.46 10.24 -9.02
N THR A 467 -6.68 9.36 -8.39
CA THR A 467 -7.20 8.34 -7.47
C THR A 467 -7.84 9.00 -6.25
N GLU A 468 -7.17 9.98 -5.65
CA GLU A 468 -7.67 10.72 -4.48
C GLU A 468 -9.00 11.44 -4.77
N GLN A 469 -9.12 12.08 -5.95
CA GLN A 469 -10.37 12.74 -6.34
C GLN A 469 -11.53 11.76 -6.52
N ILE A 470 -11.29 10.60 -7.15
CA ILE A 470 -12.35 9.62 -7.43
C ILE A 470 -12.87 8.99 -6.13
N PHE A 471 -11.96 8.70 -5.20
CA PHE A 471 -12.30 8.14 -3.89
C PHE A 471 -12.51 9.21 -2.81
N GLY A 472 -12.51 10.51 -3.15
CA GLY A 472 -12.78 11.60 -2.20
C GLY A 472 -11.83 11.63 -0.99
N TRP A 473 -10.58 11.23 -1.16
CA TRP A 473 -9.56 11.28 -0.11
C TRP A 473 -9.02 12.70 0.01
N ARG A 474 -9.05 13.28 1.22
CA ARG A 474 -8.49 14.61 1.49
C ARG A 474 -6.97 14.50 1.70
N ALA A 475 -6.25 14.33 0.60
CA ALA A 475 -4.81 14.16 0.53
C ALA A 475 -4.16 15.24 -0.36
N MET A 476 -2.89 15.08 -0.73
CA MET A 476 -2.10 16.14 -1.36
C MET A 476 -2.70 16.63 -2.67
N GLY A 477 -3.25 15.74 -3.49
CA GLY A 477 -3.89 16.08 -4.76
C GLY A 477 -5.22 16.82 -4.60
N SER A 478 -5.96 16.55 -3.52
CA SER A 478 -7.16 17.32 -3.20
C SER A 478 -6.83 18.77 -2.86
N ILE A 479 -5.79 19.00 -2.05
CA ILE A 479 -5.29 20.33 -1.69
C ILE A 479 -4.85 21.07 -2.94
N PHE A 480 -4.03 20.44 -3.79
CA PHE A 480 -3.61 21.02 -5.07
C PHE A 480 -4.79 21.46 -5.94
N SER A 481 -5.77 20.57 -6.14
CA SER A 481 -6.92 20.84 -7.01
C SER A 481 -7.85 21.92 -6.45
N GLU A 482 -8.08 21.92 -5.14
CA GLU A 482 -8.86 22.97 -4.46
C GLU A 482 -8.15 24.32 -4.52
N SER A 483 -6.85 24.32 -4.23
CA SER A 483 -6.02 25.54 -4.23
C SER A 483 -5.90 26.14 -5.62
N LEU A 484 -5.80 25.32 -6.67
CA LEU A 484 -5.82 25.81 -8.06
C LEU A 484 -7.18 26.40 -8.46
N ARG A 485 -8.30 25.78 -8.07
CA ARG A 485 -9.65 26.29 -8.40
C ARG A 485 -9.94 27.63 -7.71
N ASN A 486 -9.49 27.76 -6.46
CA ASN A 486 -9.74 28.91 -5.60
C ASN A 486 -8.61 29.95 -5.63
N VAL A 487 -7.51 29.68 -6.36
CA VAL A 487 -6.29 30.52 -6.38
C VAL A 487 -5.71 30.74 -4.98
N ASP A 488 -5.77 29.71 -4.14
CA ASP A 488 -5.19 29.74 -2.81
C ASP A 488 -3.69 29.48 -2.87
N LEU A 489 -2.90 30.56 -2.83
CA LEU A 489 -1.45 30.47 -3.07
C LEU A 489 -0.72 29.71 -1.97
N ASN A 490 -1.06 29.92 -0.70
CA ASN A 490 -0.28 29.36 0.40
C ASN A 490 -0.32 27.81 0.43
N PRO A 491 -1.50 27.15 0.37
CA PRO A 491 -1.56 25.69 0.28
C PRO A 491 -1.07 25.13 -1.05
N LEU A 492 -1.26 25.84 -2.17
CA LEU A 492 -0.69 25.41 -3.45
C LEU A 492 0.84 25.36 -3.40
N MET A 493 1.45 26.38 -2.83
CA MET A 493 2.90 26.50 -2.72
C MET A 493 3.45 25.52 -1.68
N GLY A 494 2.72 25.27 -0.60
CA GLY A 494 2.99 24.18 0.34
C GLY A 494 2.97 22.81 -0.34
N TYR A 495 1.97 22.54 -1.19
CA TYR A 495 1.89 21.32 -2.00
C TYR A 495 3.11 21.17 -2.92
N ILE A 496 3.47 22.20 -3.70
CA ILE A 496 4.60 22.13 -4.65
C ILE A 496 5.92 21.94 -3.92
N LEU A 497 6.12 22.68 -2.82
CA LEU A 497 7.33 22.58 -2.01
C LEU A 497 7.52 21.16 -1.49
N VAL A 498 6.47 20.57 -0.90
CA VAL A 498 6.56 19.24 -0.31
C VAL A 498 6.67 18.15 -1.37
N THR A 499 5.88 18.20 -2.45
CA THR A 499 5.99 17.17 -3.51
C THR A 499 7.35 17.21 -4.19
N ALA A 500 7.91 18.39 -4.43
CA ALA A 500 9.24 18.53 -5.01
C ALA A 500 10.35 18.12 -4.02
N ALA A 501 10.24 18.47 -2.73
CA ALA A 501 11.15 18.00 -1.69
C ALA A 501 11.13 16.46 -1.59
N LEU A 502 9.95 15.84 -1.54
CA LEU A 502 9.79 14.38 -1.55
C LEU A 502 10.40 13.78 -2.82
N THR A 503 10.18 14.37 -3.99
CA THR A 503 10.76 13.91 -5.25
C THR A 503 12.30 13.93 -5.20
N VAL A 504 12.91 14.98 -4.65
CA VAL A 504 14.36 15.05 -4.46
C VAL A 504 14.84 13.97 -3.49
N ILE A 505 14.12 13.74 -2.39
CA ILE A 505 14.44 12.71 -1.39
C ILE A 505 14.36 11.31 -2.01
N PHE A 506 13.28 10.96 -2.71
CA PHE A 506 13.12 9.64 -3.33
C PHE A 506 14.12 9.39 -4.45
N ASN A 507 14.45 10.42 -5.23
CA ASN A 507 15.52 10.33 -6.21
C ASN A 507 16.90 10.10 -5.56
N LEU A 508 17.16 10.73 -4.41
CA LEU A 508 18.38 10.48 -3.66
C LEU A 508 18.42 9.06 -3.09
N ILE A 509 17.30 8.58 -2.57
CA ILE A 509 17.15 7.18 -2.12
C ILE A 509 17.40 6.23 -3.30
N ALA A 510 16.89 6.53 -4.50
CA ALA A 510 17.14 5.76 -5.71
C ALA A 510 18.64 5.62 -6.02
N ASP A 511 19.36 6.75 -6.03
CA ASP A 511 20.80 6.76 -6.29
C ASP A 511 21.58 5.93 -5.26
N ILE A 512 21.21 6.04 -3.99
CA ILE A 512 21.85 5.31 -2.89
C ILE A 512 21.58 3.82 -3.06
N LEU A 513 20.32 3.42 -3.27
CA LEU A 513 19.95 2.02 -3.48
C LEU A 513 20.67 1.41 -4.69
N TYR A 514 20.76 2.16 -5.78
CA TYR A 514 21.51 1.75 -6.98
C TYR A 514 22.98 1.47 -6.65
N SER A 515 23.62 2.34 -5.88
CA SER A 515 25.02 2.16 -5.47
C SER A 515 25.28 1.00 -4.53
N VAL A 516 24.30 0.65 -3.69
CA VAL A 516 24.38 -0.51 -2.79
C VAL A 516 24.17 -1.81 -3.58
N LEU A 517 23.31 -1.78 -4.59
CA LEU A 517 22.95 -2.95 -5.40
C LEU A 517 24.00 -3.28 -6.48
N ASP A 518 24.66 -2.29 -7.07
CA ASP A 518 25.77 -2.51 -8.00
C ASP A 518 27.12 -1.96 -7.48
N PRO A 519 27.93 -2.80 -6.80
CA PRO A 519 29.24 -2.41 -6.29
C PRO A 519 30.30 -2.16 -7.38
N ARG A 520 29.99 -2.42 -8.66
CA ARG A 520 30.90 -2.15 -9.79
C ARG A 520 30.88 -0.68 -10.19
N ILE A 521 29.81 0.03 -9.84
CA ILE A 521 29.65 1.44 -10.16
C ILE A 521 30.26 2.25 -9.02
N ARG A 522 31.60 2.34 -9.03
CA ARG A 522 32.29 3.38 -8.27
C ARG A 522 32.02 4.70 -8.98
N LEU A 523 30.94 5.38 -8.57
CA LEU A 523 30.65 6.76 -8.95
C LEU A 523 31.76 7.67 -8.41
N SER A 524 32.82 7.82 -9.22
CA SER A 524 33.95 8.71 -9.00
C SER A 524 33.53 10.17 -9.12
#